data_AF-A0A7X6MC39-F1
#
_entry.id   AF-A0A7X6MC39-F1
#
_cell.length_a   1.000
_cell.length_b   1.000
_cell.length_c   1.000
_cell.angle_alpha   90.00
_cell.angle_beta   90.00
_cell.angle_gamma   90.00
#
_symmetry.space_group_name_H-M   'P 1'
#
loop_
_entity.id
_entity.type
_entity.pdbx_description
1 polymer ?
#
loop_
_entity_poly.entity_id
_entity_poly.type
_entity_poly.pdbx_seq_one_letter_code
_entity_poly.pdbx_strand_id
1 'polypeptide(L)' 'MSENKEVRELLDRATAWRRATARVIETARFGGRKFRADEWTTGVYHLAPRGWLRVHSHTTPAED' A
#
# COMPACT_ATOMS: atom_id res chain seq x y z
N MET A 1 35.25 -5.24 -7.95
CA MET A 1 34.38 -5.73 -6.86
C MET A 1 33.02 -5.00 -6.76
N SER A 2 32.59 -4.18 -7.74
CA SER A 2 31.31 -3.41 -7.63
C SER A 2 30.05 -4.21 -7.99
N GLU A 3 30.19 -5.23 -8.84
CA GLU A 3 29.07 -6.00 -9.42
C GLU A 3 28.21 -6.73 -8.37
N ASN A 4 28.81 -7.09 -7.22
CA ASN A 4 28.11 -7.82 -6.16
C ASN A 4 27.20 -6.91 -5.30
N LYS A 5 27.52 -5.62 -5.21
CA LYS A 5 26.75 -4.67 -4.38
C LYS A 5 25.44 -4.27 -5.07
N GLU A 6 25.49 -3.96 -6.37
CA GLU A 6 24.29 -3.59 -7.14
C GLU A 6 23.29 -4.74 -7.22
N VAL A 7 23.77 -5.96 -7.45
CA VAL A 7 22.92 -7.16 -7.46
C VAL A 7 22.26 -7.39 -6.10
N ARG A 8 23.00 -7.21 -5.00
CA ARG A 8 22.42 -7.31 -3.64
C ARG A 8 21.36 -6.26 -3.38
N GLU A 9 21.62 -5.00 -3.72
CA GLU A 9 20.63 -3.93 -3.56
C GLU A 9 19.37 -4.16 -4.41
N LEU A 10 19.53 -4.73 -5.61
CA LEU A 10 18.39 -5.13 -6.45
C LEU A 10 17.58 -6.27 -5.81
N LEU A 11 18.24 -7.29 -5.27
CA LEU A 11 17.59 -8.41 -4.60
C LEU A 11 16.89 -7.99 -3.31
N ASP A 12 17.51 -7.13 -2.51
CA ASP A 12 16.92 -6.57 -1.29
C ASP A 12 15.64 -5.79 -1.62
N ARG A 13 15.63 -5.00 -2.71
CA ARG A 13 14.42 -4.29 -3.16
C ARG A 13 13.37 -5.27 -3.69
N ALA A 14 13.77 -6.23 -4.53
CA ALA A 14 12.89 -7.24 -5.10
C ALA A 14 12.15 -8.06 -4.01
N THR A 15 12.79 -8.24 -2.86
CA THR A 15 12.25 -9.00 -1.72
C THR A 15 11.69 -8.13 -0.59
N ALA A 16 11.80 -6.80 -0.69
CA ALA A 16 11.25 -5.87 0.29
C ALA A 16 9.74 -5.72 0.09
N TRP A 17 9.01 -6.36 1.00
CA TRP A 17 7.55 -6.35 1.08
C TRP A 17 7.10 -5.80 2.44
N ARG A 18 6.00 -5.04 2.45
CA ARG A 18 5.35 -4.55 3.67
C ARG A 18 3.85 -4.73 3.60
N ARG A 19 3.23 -5.00 4.75
CA ARG A 19 1.79 -4.95 4.96
C ARG A 19 1.48 -3.87 5.99
N ALA A 20 0.48 -3.03 5.71
CA ALA A 20 -0.02 -2.05 6.67
C ALA A 20 -1.54 -2.09 6.69
N THR A 21 -2.12 -2.06 7.89
CA THR A 21 -3.57 -2.01 8.10
C THR A 21 -3.91 -0.77 8.91
N ALA A 22 -4.95 -0.05 8.51
CA ALA A 22 -5.44 1.14 9.20
C ALA A 22 -6.97 1.23 9.12
N ARG A 23 -7.58 1.80 10.15
CA ARG A 23 -8.98 2.25 10.11
C ARG A 23 -9.01 3.67 9.57
N VAL A 24 -9.87 3.91 8.60
CA VAL A 24 -9.98 5.20 7.91
C VAL A 24 -11.44 5.61 7.79
N ILE A 25 -11.70 6.92 7.86
CA ILE A 25 -12.99 7.49 7.46
C ILE A 25 -12.79 8.06 6.05
N GLU A 26 -13.27 7.35 5.03
CA GLU A 26 -13.23 7.83 3.65
C GLU A 26 -14.44 8.73 3.37
N THR A 27 -14.21 9.86 2.71
CA THR A 27 -15.28 10.72 2.20
C THR A 27 -15.05 11.02 0.74
N ALA A 28 -16.09 10.88 -0.08
CA ALA A 28 -16.01 11.08 -1.52
C ALA A 28 -17.24 11.81 -2.06
N ARG A 29 -17.14 12.35 -3.28
CA ARG A 29 -18.28 12.85 -4.06
C ARG A 29 -18.25 12.22 -5.44
N PHE A 30 -19.35 11.60 -5.87
CA PHE A 30 -19.48 10.97 -7.18
C PHE A 30 -20.90 11.16 -7.72
N GLY A 31 -21.02 11.60 -8.98
CA GLY A 31 -22.33 11.86 -9.61
C GLY A 31 -23.23 12.83 -8.83
N GLY A 32 -22.65 13.87 -8.21
CA GLY A 32 -23.38 14.84 -7.38
C GLY A 32 -23.79 14.33 -5.99
N ARG A 33 -23.52 13.06 -5.66
CA ARG A 33 -23.81 12.46 -4.34
C ARG A 33 -22.56 12.47 -3.46
N LYS A 34 -22.74 12.65 -2.16
CA LYS A 34 -21.69 12.52 -1.15
C LYS A 34 -21.71 11.11 -0.55
N PHE A 35 -20.53 10.53 -0.38
CA PHE A 35 -20.31 9.24 0.25
C PHE A 35 -19.43 9.43 1.49
N ARG A 36 -19.68 8.63 2.52
CA ARG A 36 -18.87 8.53 3.74
C ARG A 36 -18.86 7.08 4.17
N ALA A 37 -17.68 6.52 4.41
CA ALA A 37 -17.49 5.15 4.87
C ALA A 37 -16.48 5.11 6.01
N ASP A 38 -16.74 4.27 7.01
CA ASP A 38 -15.79 3.91 8.06
C ASP A 38 -15.29 2.50 7.76
N GLU A 39 -14.00 2.35 7.53
CA GLU A 39 -13.44 1.18 6.86
C GLU A 39 -12.11 0.76 7.46
N TRP A 40 -11.85 -0.55 7.46
CA TRP A 40 -10.51 -1.10 7.60
C TRP A 40 -9.91 -1.26 6.21
N THR A 41 -8.73 -0.67 5.99
CA THR A 41 -7.95 -0.88 4.76
C THR A 41 -6.63 -1.56 5.08
N THR A 42 -6.32 -2.63 4.35
CA THR A 42 -5.02 -3.31 4.38
C THR A 42 -4.33 -3.14 3.03
N GLY A 43 -3.14 -2.54 3.03
CA GLY A 43 -2.30 -2.41 1.85
C GLY A 43 -1.08 -3.32 1.89
N VAL A 44 -0.74 -3.89 0.74
CA VAL A 44 0.53 -4.59 0.49
C VAL A 44 1.40 -3.67 -0.38
N TYR A 45 2.65 -3.49 0.06
CA TYR A 45 3.59 -2.55 -0.53
C TYR A 45 4.87 -3.26 -0.94
N HIS A 46 5.38 -2.88 -2.11
CA HIS A 46 6.68 -3.28 -2.62
C HIS A 46 7.62 -2.06 -2.65
N LEU A 47 8.91 -2.25 -2.36
CA LEU A 47 9.88 -1.16 -2.42
C LEU A 47 10.33 -0.91 -3.87
N ALA A 48 9.82 0.17 -4.48
CA ALA A 48 10.22 0.64 -5.80
C ALA A 48 11.36 1.69 -5.70
N PRO A 49 12.03 2.06 -6.82
CA PRO A 49 13.10 3.06 -6.80
C PRO A 49 12.72 4.42 -6.22
N ARG A 50 11.43 4.80 -6.28
CA ARG A 50 10.89 6.06 -5.76
C ARG A 50 10.22 5.93 -4.39
N GLY A 51 10.39 4.78 -3.72
CA GLY A 51 9.78 4.48 -2.41
C GLY A 51 8.77 3.34 -2.47
N TRP A 52 7.96 3.22 -1.41
CA TRP A 52 6.97 2.16 -1.29
C TRP A 52 5.80 2.38 -2.26
N LEU A 53 5.56 1.40 -3.13
CA LEU A 53 4.41 1.36 -4.03
C LEU A 53 3.39 0.36 -3.47
N ARG A 54 2.14 0.80 -3.30
CA ARG A 54 1.03 -0.10 -2.95
C ARG A 54 0.66 -0.90 -4.19
N VAL A 55 0.78 -2.22 -4.13
CA VAL A 55 0.49 -3.12 -5.26
C VAL A 55 -0.79 -3.92 -5.08
N HIS A 56 -1.30 -3.99 -3.84
CA HIS A 56 -2.60 -4.56 -3.55
C HIS A 56 -3.21 -3.84 -2.35
N SER A 57 -4.53 -3.73 -2.35
CA SER A 57 -5.29 -3.30 -1.18
C SER A 57 -6.59 -4.07 -1.08
N HIS A 58 -6.98 -4.35 0.16
CA HIS A 58 -8.29 -4.89 0.50
C HIS A 58 -8.93 -4.00 1.55
N THR A 59 -10.17 -3.59 1.31
CA THR A 59 -10.91 -2.69 2.18
C THR A 59 -12.24 -3.34 2.55
N THR A 60 -12.59 -3.29 3.83
CA THR A 60 -13.86 -3.78 4.37
C THR A 60 -14.50 -2.68 5.21
N PRO A 61 -15.83 -2.68 5.39
CA PRO A 61 -16.45 -1.87 6.43
C PRO A 61 -15.79 -2.12 7.79
N ALA A 62 -15.67 -1.08 8.60
CA ALA A 62 -15.42 -1.24 10.01
C ALA A 62 -16.74 -1.65 10.66
N GLU A 63 -16.99 -2.96 10.72
CA GLU A 63 -18.07 -3.50 11.54
C GLU A 63 -17.82 -3.13 13.02
N ASP A 64 -18.90 -2.90 13.76
CA ASP A 64 -18.85 -2.63 15.21
C ASP A 64 -18.65 -3.92 16.01
#